data_AF-A0A816RXW6-F1
#
_entry.id   AF-A0A816RXW6-F1
#
_cell.length_a   1.000
_cell.length_b   1.000
_cell.length_c   1.000
_cell.angle_alpha   90.00
_cell.angle_beta   90.00
_cell.angle_gamma   90.00
#
_symmetry.space_group_name_H-M   'P 1'
#
loop_
_entity.id
_entity.type
_entity.pdbx_description
1 polymer ?
#
loop_
_entity_poly.entity_id
_entity_poly.type
_entity_poly.pdbx_seq_one_letter_code
_entity_poly.pdbx_strand_id
1 'polypeptide(L)'
;MNSQSILVNLTNCTIADRRNDSDQTVTREHLPISESNEILCDDAGRINGSRKKLKVAQDKAIAISGSNDDSTATISQVWQYAVRCPNSNFSICCLCPNRKKISTNNESTSTLRRHLITQHQLHELKLPNKKRKRTVVSFDGDKKKLHELFTKCIILDGRTFNDLQKPGLKQILKELIPGYEPPIRFSVTRLLKHLHNFHLKKLIDNLSIIDDISITLDLWSNRQMRSFLVITGHFFLHNSFDLTSTVLSFSTFNCHHKSIDILRILQDKLKEPSILHKVIRVTTDGGRNVARVVYDMNLNLKRIWCVAHRLHLSITNAFGLWIVRKDDDNGTGALEQGINYLIF
;
A
#
# COMPACT_ATOMS: atom_id res chain seq x y z
N MET A 1 26.04 29.60 -22.85
CA MET A 1 25.11 29.79 -21.70
C MET A 1 25.15 28.54 -20.86
N ASN A 2 25.49 28.69 -19.59
CA ASN A 2 26.03 27.67 -18.69
C ASN A 2 25.11 26.46 -18.45
N SER A 3 25.68 25.26 -18.57
CA SER A 3 25.08 23.99 -18.14
C SER A 3 25.88 23.49 -16.93
N GLN A 4 25.39 23.74 -15.72
CA GLN A 4 25.98 23.16 -14.50
C GLN A 4 25.40 21.77 -14.26
N SER A 5 26.29 20.78 -14.29
CA SER A 5 26.06 19.40 -13.85
C SER A 5 26.00 19.33 -12.32
N ILE A 6 24.86 18.94 -11.76
CA ILE A 6 24.69 18.67 -10.33
C ILE A 6 24.99 17.18 -10.08
N LEU A 7 26.13 16.92 -9.44
CA LEU A 7 26.49 15.65 -8.80
C LEU A 7 25.71 15.53 -7.48
N VAL A 8 24.95 14.44 -7.30
CA VAL A 8 24.34 14.09 -6.01
C VAL A 8 25.10 12.91 -5.40
N ASN A 9 25.87 13.22 -4.36
CA ASN A 9 26.46 12.25 -3.43
C ASN A 9 25.36 11.70 -2.51
N LEU A 10 25.23 10.37 -2.45
CA LEU A 10 24.40 9.68 -1.45
C LEU A 10 25.30 9.26 -0.27
N THR A 11 25.20 9.98 0.85
CA THR A 11 25.76 9.56 2.14
C THR A 11 24.76 8.73 2.93
N ASN A 12 25.26 7.60 3.45
CA ASN A 12 24.56 6.61 4.28
C ASN A 12 24.01 7.21 5.59
N CYS A 13 22.80 6.81 5.96
CA CYS A 13 22.21 7.06 7.28
C CYS A 13 21.94 5.72 7.98
N THR A 14 22.79 5.39 8.95
CA THR A 14 22.69 4.22 9.84
C THR A 14 21.69 4.50 10.97
N ILE A 15 20.73 3.59 11.16
CA ILE A 15 19.79 3.60 12.30
C ILE A 15 20.46 2.87 13.47
N ALA A 16 20.56 3.54 14.62
CA ALA A 16 21.06 2.98 15.87
C ALA A 16 19.92 2.35 16.68
N ASP A 17 20.14 1.11 17.13
CA ASP A 17 19.34 0.41 18.13
C ASP A 17 19.44 1.11 19.50
N ARG A 18 18.31 1.24 20.21
CA ARG A 18 18.28 1.45 21.66
C ARG A 18 17.41 0.39 22.32
N ARG A 19 18.05 -0.46 23.14
CA ARG A 19 17.45 -1.19 24.26
C ARG A 19 17.78 -0.46 25.56
N ASN A 20 16.82 -0.41 26.47
CA ASN A 20 16.90 -0.38 27.93
C ASN A 20 15.48 -0.08 28.47
N ASP A 21 15.10 -0.34 29.70
CA ASP A 21 15.22 -1.44 30.66
C ASP A 21 14.28 -1.04 31.84
N SER A 22 13.91 -2.00 32.69
CA SER A 22 13.43 -1.84 34.08
C SER A 22 12.12 -1.08 34.46
N ASP A 23 11.12 -1.87 34.90
CA ASP A 23 10.70 -2.09 36.31
C ASP A 23 9.87 -1.07 37.15
N GLN A 24 8.95 -1.67 37.95
CA GLN A 24 8.25 -1.23 39.18
C GLN A 24 7.01 -0.31 39.16
N THR A 25 5.89 -0.82 39.74
CA THR A 25 5.17 -0.21 40.89
C THR A 25 4.11 -1.21 41.43
N VAL A 26 4.27 -1.75 42.65
CA VAL A 26 3.65 -1.35 43.94
C VAL A 26 2.16 -1.71 44.10
N THR A 27 1.92 -2.63 45.04
CA THR A 27 0.65 -3.10 45.60
C THR A 27 0.01 -2.08 46.55
N ARG A 28 -1.33 -2.03 46.60
CA ARG A 28 -2.11 -1.54 47.76
C ARG A 28 -3.44 -2.29 47.91
N GLU A 29 -3.69 -2.74 49.13
CA GLU A 29 -4.83 -3.54 49.61
C GLU A 29 -6.12 -2.73 49.83
N HIS A 30 -7.21 -3.47 50.07
CA HIS A 30 -8.65 -3.18 50.05
C HIS A 30 -9.27 -2.30 51.17
N LEU A 31 -10.50 -1.79 50.94
CA LEU A 31 -11.76 -1.99 51.71
C LEU A 31 -12.89 -1.02 51.25
N PRO A 32 -14.19 -1.22 51.57
CA PRO A 32 -15.16 -2.17 51.02
C PRO A 32 -16.30 -1.49 50.21
N ILE A 33 -16.92 -2.24 49.28
CA ILE A 33 -18.06 -1.77 48.47
C ILE A 33 -19.37 -2.01 49.24
N SER A 34 -20.11 -0.93 49.54
CA SER A 34 -21.52 -0.99 49.93
C SER A 34 -22.41 -1.24 48.70
N GLU A 35 -23.33 -2.19 48.82
CA GLU A 35 -24.25 -2.73 47.82
C GLU A 35 -24.86 -1.70 46.84
N SER A 36 -24.50 -1.83 45.55
CA SER A 36 -25.19 -1.19 44.43
C SER A 36 -26.44 -1.99 44.05
N ASN A 37 -27.61 -1.38 44.24
CA ASN A 37 -28.91 -1.87 43.76
C ASN A 37 -28.99 -1.84 42.22
N GLU A 38 -28.44 -2.84 41.54
CA GLU A 38 -28.61 -3.02 40.09
C GLU A 38 -29.83 -3.89 39.75
N ILE A 39 -30.62 -3.44 38.78
CA ILE A 39 -31.70 -4.22 38.18
C ILE A 39 -31.06 -5.09 37.09
N LEU A 40 -30.80 -6.35 37.40
CA LEU A 40 -30.23 -7.31 36.46
C LEU A 40 -31.30 -7.91 35.53
N CYS A 41 -30.99 -7.97 34.25
CA CYS A 41 -31.73 -8.73 33.24
C CYS A 41 -30.98 -10.06 33.04
N ASP A 42 -31.66 -11.19 33.19
CA ASP A 42 -31.08 -12.50 32.89
C ASP A 42 -31.01 -12.76 31.37
N ASP A 43 -30.23 -13.78 30.97
CA ASP A 43 -29.99 -14.15 29.56
C ASP A 43 -31.27 -14.58 28.80
N ALA A 44 -32.38 -14.75 29.52
CA ALA A 44 -33.71 -15.02 28.96
C ALA A 44 -34.55 -13.73 28.73
N GLY A 45 -34.08 -12.55 29.17
CA GLY A 45 -34.76 -11.27 28.99
C GLY A 45 -35.83 -10.94 30.04
N ARG A 46 -35.80 -11.58 31.22
CA ARG A 46 -36.71 -11.31 32.34
C ARG A 46 -36.09 -10.29 33.30
N ILE A 47 -36.90 -9.34 33.76
CA ILE A 47 -36.48 -8.30 34.73
C ILE A 47 -37.13 -8.60 36.08
N ASN A 48 -36.34 -8.81 37.12
CA ASN A 48 -36.82 -9.00 38.50
C ASN A 48 -37.06 -7.64 39.19
N GLY A 49 -38.31 -7.18 39.25
CA GLY A 49 -38.68 -5.98 40.02
C GLY A 49 -40.18 -5.65 40.05
N SER A 50 -40.77 -5.69 41.24
CA SER A 50 -42.21 -5.45 41.51
C SER A 50 -42.67 -4.00 41.27
N ARG A 51 -43.96 -3.84 40.92
CA ARG A 51 -44.72 -2.60 40.60
C ARG A 51 -44.45 -1.36 41.50
N LYS A 52 -43.98 -1.52 42.74
CA LYS A 52 -43.72 -0.40 43.67
C LYS A 52 -42.48 0.43 43.35
N LYS A 53 -41.48 -0.12 42.62
CA LYS A 53 -40.23 0.61 42.28
C LYS A 53 -40.40 1.58 41.09
N LEU A 54 -41.51 1.53 40.35
CA LEU A 54 -41.77 2.38 39.18
C LEU A 54 -42.11 3.84 39.54
N LYS A 55 -42.78 4.08 40.68
CA LYS A 55 -43.13 5.44 41.14
C LYS A 55 -41.88 6.26 41.52
N VAL A 56 -40.93 5.63 42.22
CA VAL A 56 -39.68 6.29 42.68
C VAL A 56 -38.81 6.77 41.50
N ALA A 57 -38.83 6.07 40.36
CA ALA A 57 -38.12 6.49 39.15
C ALA A 57 -38.83 7.63 38.38
N GLN A 58 -40.17 7.68 38.43
CA GLN A 58 -40.95 8.79 37.86
C GLN A 58 -40.80 10.07 38.68
N ASP A 59 -40.77 9.98 40.01
CA ASP A 59 -40.66 11.14 40.89
C ASP A 59 -39.25 11.76 40.85
N LYS A 60 -38.19 10.95 40.65
CA LYS A 60 -36.82 11.44 40.44
C LYS A 60 -36.60 12.17 39.11
N ALA A 61 -37.37 11.84 38.07
CA ALA A 61 -37.25 12.49 36.76
C ALA A 61 -37.78 13.94 36.76
N ILE A 62 -38.77 14.25 37.60
CA ILE A 62 -39.34 15.60 37.72
C ILE A 62 -38.38 16.54 38.46
N ALA A 63 -37.61 16.03 39.43
CA ALA A 63 -36.71 16.82 40.29
C ALA A 63 -35.39 17.27 39.62
N ILE A 64 -35.00 16.70 38.47
CA ILE A 64 -33.71 17.00 37.80
C ILE A 64 -33.84 18.15 36.76
N SER A 65 -35.01 18.79 36.67
CA SER A 65 -35.24 19.96 35.81
C SER A 65 -34.61 21.28 36.32
N GLY A 66 -33.65 21.21 37.25
CA GLY A 66 -33.03 22.38 37.89
C GLY A 66 -31.60 22.16 38.35
N SER A 67 -30.68 21.76 37.47
CA SER A 67 -29.25 22.08 37.64
C SER A 67 -28.49 21.85 36.33
N ASN A 68 -27.91 22.94 35.81
CA ASN A 68 -26.91 22.89 34.76
C ASN A 68 -25.57 22.59 35.44
N ASP A 69 -24.97 21.43 35.17
CA ASP A 69 -23.52 21.30 35.31
C ASP A 69 -22.92 20.38 34.24
N ASP A 70 -21.80 20.86 33.70
CA ASP A 70 -21.08 20.34 32.56
C ASP A 70 -20.01 19.35 33.04
N SER A 71 -19.65 18.39 32.19
CA SER A 71 -18.61 17.35 32.39
C SER A 71 -18.96 16.07 33.18
N THR A 72 -19.32 15.02 32.45
CA THR A 72 -18.78 13.64 32.57
C THR A 72 -19.12 12.87 31.28
N ALA A 73 -18.33 11.87 30.92
CA ALA A 73 -18.39 11.14 29.65
C ALA A 73 -19.82 10.83 29.18
N THR A 74 -20.13 11.24 27.94
CA THR A 74 -21.49 11.34 27.36
C THR A 74 -22.18 9.99 27.20
N ILE A 75 -22.73 9.45 28.28
CA ILE A 75 -23.75 8.40 28.18
C ILE A 75 -25.01 9.07 27.63
N SER A 76 -25.42 8.66 26.43
CA SER A 76 -26.60 9.20 25.74
C SER A 76 -27.84 9.15 26.64
N GLN A 77 -28.54 10.27 26.81
CA GLN A 77 -29.74 10.43 27.67
C GLN A 77 -30.83 9.36 27.46
N VAL A 78 -30.88 8.73 26.28
CA VAL A 78 -31.79 7.62 25.97
C VAL A 78 -31.70 6.45 26.95
N TRP A 79 -30.54 6.24 27.59
CA TRP A 79 -30.31 5.13 28.52
C TRP A 79 -31.01 5.30 29.86
N GLN A 80 -31.59 6.48 30.13
CA GLN A 80 -32.49 6.69 31.27
C GLN A 80 -33.81 5.91 31.11
N TYR A 81 -34.16 5.51 29.88
CA TYR A 81 -35.46 4.89 29.55
C TYR A 81 -35.34 3.44 29.01
N ALA A 82 -34.12 2.89 28.97
CA ALA A 82 -33.88 1.57 28.41
C ALA A 82 -32.69 0.86 29.06
N VAL A 83 -32.76 -0.47 29.14
CA VAL A 83 -31.70 -1.32 29.67
C VAL A 83 -30.95 -1.97 28.51
N ARG A 84 -29.62 -1.96 28.56
CA ARG A 84 -28.77 -2.74 27.65
C ARG A 84 -28.74 -4.20 28.08
N CYS A 85 -28.87 -5.10 27.13
CA CYS A 85 -28.64 -6.53 27.38
C CYS A 85 -27.18 -6.85 26.98
N PRO A 86 -26.31 -7.21 27.94
CA PRO A 86 -24.94 -7.63 27.65
C PRO A 86 -24.92 -8.75 26.62
N ASN A 87 -23.91 -8.78 25.75
CA ASN A 87 -23.71 -9.84 24.74
C ASN A 87 -24.82 -10.00 23.69
N SER A 88 -25.71 -9.02 23.54
CA SER A 88 -26.77 -9.04 22.54
C SER A 88 -26.92 -7.70 21.82
N ASN A 89 -27.33 -7.74 20.55
CA ASN A 89 -27.50 -6.54 19.72
C ASN A 89 -28.88 -5.88 19.92
N PHE A 90 -29.42 -5.91 21.15
CA PHE A 90 -30.68 -5.24 21.47
C PHE A 90 -30.70 -4.60 22.86
N SER A 91 -31.59 -3.62 23.00
CA SER A 91 -31.94 -2.96 24.25
C SER A 91 -33.43 -3.15 24.52
N ILE A 92 -33.82 -3.08 25.80
CA ILE A 92 -35.21 -3.21 26.22
C ILE A 92 -35.72 -1.84 26.64
N CYS A 93 -36.80 -1.37 26.00
CA CYS A 93 -37.46 -0.14 26.43
C CYS A 93 -38.28 -0.37 27.71
N CYS A 94 -38.03 0.44 28.74
CA CYS A 94 -38.71 0.35 30.02
C CYS A 94 -40.12 0.99 30.02
N LEU A 95 -40.43 1.79 29.00
CA LEU A 95 -41.71 2.51 28.87
C LEU A 95 -42.77 1.73 28.07
N CYS A 96 -42.37 0.67 27.37
CA CYS A 96 -43.29 -0.19 26.62
C CYS A 96 -44.03 -1.16 27.56
N PRO A 97 -45.37 -1.32 27.43
CA PRO A 97 -46.15 -2.27 28.25
C PRO A 97 -45.61 -3.70 28.23
N ASN A 98 -45.10 -4.14 27.08
CA ASN A 98 -44.53 -5.47 26.86
C ASN A 98 -42.99 -5.49 26.83
N ARG A 99 -42.31 -4.46 27.35
CA ARG A 99 -40.84 -4.37 27.38
C ARG A 99 -40.21 -4.68 26.01
N LYS A 100 -40.59 -3.89 25.00
CA LYS A 100 -40.24 -4.12 23.61
C LYS A 100 -38.72 -4.17 23.41
N LYS A 101 -38.24 -5.22 22.74
CA LYS A 101 -36.85 -5.37 22.29
C LYS A 101 -36.59 -4.45 21.10
N ILE A 102 -35.50 -3.68 21.16
CA ILE A 102 -35.11 -2.71 20.14
C ILE A 102 -33.68 -3.01 19.73
N SER A 103 -33.48 -3.32 18.45
CA SER A 103 -32.16 -3.59 17.89
C SER A 103 -31.24 -2.38 18.04
N THR A 104 -30.02 -2.62 18.53
CA THR A 104 -28.93 -1.68 18.69
C THR A 104 -27.68 -2.28 18.04
N ASN A 105 -27.56 -2.13 16.72
CA ASN A 105 -26.34 -2.55 16.03
C ASN A 105 -25.19 -1.62 16.42
N ASN A 106 -24.04 -2.20 16.81
CA ASN A 106 -22.78 -1.50 17.11
C ASN A 106 -22.96 -0.30 18.05
N GLU A 107 -23.64 -0.52 19.19
CA GLU A 107 -23.83 0.50 20.24
C GLU A 107 -24.59 1.78 19.80
N SER A 108 -25.16 1.78 18.59
CA SER A 108 -25.92 2.92 18.08
C SER A 108 -27.21 3.13 18.87
N THR A 109 -27.41 4.37 19.33
CA THR A 109 -28.60 4.79 20.08
C THR A 109 -29.74 5.29 19.19
N SER A 110 -29.56 5.26 17.87
CA SER A 110 -30.43 5.95 16.91
C SER A 110 -31.82 5.30 16.78
N THR A 111 -31.87 3.97 16.78
CA THR A 111 -33.09 3.17 16.73
C THR A 111 -33.91 3.30 18.02
N LEU A 112 -33.22 3.21 19.16
CA LEU A 112 -33.80 3.43 20.48
C LEU A 112 -34.35 4.85 20.63
N ARG A 113 -33.57 5.87 20.26
CA ARG A 113 -34.01 7.27 20.30
C ARG A 113 -35.26 7.50 19.45
N ARG A 114 -35.31 6.95 18.23
CA ARG A 114 -36.47 7.04 17.36
C ARG A 114 -37.70 6.38 17.98
N HIS A 115 -37.55 5.19 18.57
CA HIS A 115 -38.63 4.52 19.28
C HIS A 115 -39.17 5.35 20.44
N LEU A 116 -38.29 5.90 21.29
CA LEU A 116 -38.68 6.73 22.43
C LEU A 116 -39.42 8.00 21.98
N ILE A 117 -38.98 8.63 20.89
CA ILE A 117 -39.65 9.81 20.33
C ILE A 117 -41.03 9.46 19.75
N THR A 118 -41.15 8.36 19.00
CA THR A 118 -42.40 8.07 18.26
C THR A 118 -43.45 7.34 19.08
N GLN A 119 -43.05 6.47 20.01
CA GLN A 119 -43.97 5.65 20.80
C GLN A 119 -44.22 6.22 22.20
N HIS A 120 -43.28 7.02 22.73
CA HIS A 120 -43.36 7.59 24.07
C HIS A 120 -43.33 9.12 24.10
N GLN A 121 -43.38 9.77 22.92
CA GLN A 121 -43.49 11.23 22.79
C GLN A 121 -42.38 12.01 23.51
N LEU A 122 -41.22 11.37 23.74
CA LEU A 122 -40.04 11.99 24.39
C LEU A 122 -39.30 12.90 23.40
N HIS A 123 -39.97 13.98 22.98
CA HIS A 123 -39.47 14.93 22.00
C HIS A 123 -38.22 15.69 22.45
N GLU A 124 -37.96 15.76 23.75
CA GLU A 124 -36.75 16.33 24.35
C GLU A 124 -35.47 15.59 23.92
N LEU A 125 -35.57 14.30 23.55
CA LEU A 125 -34.44 13.52 23.04
C LEU A 125 -34.08 13.82 21.58
N LYS A 126 -34.79 14.76 20.92
CA LYS A 126 -34.42 15.25 19.59
C LYS A 126 -33.09 15.98 19.70
N LEU A 127 -32.04 15.39 19.15
CA LEU A 127 -30.76 16.07 19.03
C LEU A 127 -30.93 17.32 18.15
N PRO A 128 -30.43 18.49 18.58
CA PRO A 128 -30.43 19.67 17.72
C PRO A 128 -29.68 19.31 16.43
N ASN A 129 -30.28 19.65 15.30
CA ASN A 129 -29.67 19.48 13.99
C ASN A 129 -28.52 20.49 13.88
N LYS A 130 -27.39 20.24 14.56
CA LYS A 130 -26.15 20.99 14.38
C LYS A 130 -25.68 20.67 12.97
N LYS A 131 -26.17 21.43 11.99
CA LYS A 131 -25.47 21.64 10.72
C LYS A 131 -24.12 22.22 11.10
N ARG A 132 -23.12 21.37 11.37
CA ARG A 132 -21.73 21.78 11.44
C ARG A 132 -21.46 22.44 10.09
N LYS A 133 -21.43 23.78 10.06
CA LYS A 133 -20.81 24.52 8.96
C LYS A 133 -19.33 24.18 9.02
N ARG A 134 -18.95 22.99 8.52
CA ARG A 134 -17.58 22.80 8.05
C ARG A 134 -17.50 23.74 6.86
N THR A 135 -16.72 24.81 6.98
CA THR A 135 -16.14 25.49 5.83
C THR A 135 -15.32 24.43 5.09
N VAL A 136 -15.99 23.66 4.24
CA VAL A 136 -15.31 22.80 3.28
C VAL A 136 -14.72 23.80 2.31
N VAL A 137 -13.42 24.05 2.43
CA VAL A 137 -12.68 24.76 1.40
C VAL A 137 -12.81 23.90 0.15
N SER A 138 -13.71 24.28 -0.75
CA SER A 138 -13.92 23.58 -2.00
C SER A 138 -12.77 23.95 -2.93
N PHE A 139 -12.03 22.95 -3.37
CA PHE A 139 -11.00 23.16 -4.39
C PHE A 139 -11.66 23.49 -5.74
N ASP A 140 -11.35 24.67 -6.27
CA ASP A 140 -11.93 25.22 -7.52
C ASP A 140 -11.05 24.96 -8.76
N GLY A 141 -9.90 24.28 -8.60
CA GLY A 141 -8.98 24.01 -9.70
C GLY A 141 -9.24 22.68 -10.42
N ASP A 142 -8.50 22.46 -11.51
CA ASP A 142 -8.54 21.20 -12.25
C ASP A 142 -7.81 20.08 -11.48
N LYS A 143 -8.61 19.34 -10.69
CA LYS A 143 -8.13 18.20 -9.88
C LYS A 143 -7.50 17.12 -10.74
N LYS A 144 -8.03 16.86 -11.94
CA LYS A 144 -7.53 15.82 -12.83
C LYS A 144 -6.15 16.19 -13.33
N LYS A 145 -5.96 17.46 -13.75
CA LYS A 145 -4.66 17.96 -14.18
C LYS A 145 -3.61 17.88 -13.07
N LEU A 146 -3.97 18.24 -11.84
CA LEU A 146 -3.06 18.08 -10.69
C LEU A 146 -2.72 16.62 -10.43
N HIS A 147 -3.69 15.69 -10.47
CA HIS A 147 -3.42 14.26 -10.33
C HIS A 147 -2.44 13.76 -11.39
N GLU A 148 -2.56 14.24 -12.63
CA GLU A 148 -1.62 13.93 -13.71
C GLU A 148 -0.22 14.46 -13.45
N LEU A 149 -0.09 15.72 -13.00
CA LEU A 149 1.21 16.32 -12.68
C LEU A 149 1.90 15.62 -11.52
N PHE A 150 1.19 15.33 -10.43
CA PHE A 150 1.77 14.59 -9.31
C PHE A 150 2.13 13.15 -9.68
N THR A 151 1.34 12.49 -10.52
CA THR A 151 1.69 11.15 -11.01
C THR A 151 2.93 11.19 -11.90
N LYS A 152 3.09 12.23 -12.73
CA LYS A 152 4.33 12.45 -13.48
C LYS A 152 5.53 12.70 -12.57
N CYS A 153 5.37 13.50 -11.52
CA CYS A 153 6.42 13.70 -10.50
C CYS A 153 6.83 12.37 -9.85
N ILE A 154 5.88 11.50 -9.50
CA ILE A 154 6.19 10.16 -8.97
C ILE A 154 7.07 9.36 -9.93
N ILE A 155 6.79 9.41 -11.24
CA ILE A 155 7.56 8.68 -12.26
C ILE A 155 8.95 9.29 -12.45
N LEU A 156 9.01 10.60 -12.69
CA LEU A 156 10.26 11.31 -13.02
C LEU A 156 11.26 11.26 -11.87
N ASP A 157 10.76 11.34 -10.64
CA ASP A 157 11.61 11.40 -9.44
C ASP A 157 11.78 10.02 -8.78
N GLY A 158 11.25 8.93 -9.37
CA GLY A 158 11.36 7.58 -8.81
C GLY A 158 10.73 7.41 -7.42
N ARG A 159 9.64 8.13 -7.14
CA ARG A 159 9.02 8.18 -5.79
C ARG A 159 8.08 6.99 -5.58
N THR A 160 7.75 6.72 -4.33
CA THR A 160 6.79 5.66 -4.01
C THR A 160 5.37 6.07 -4.41
N PHE A 161 4.52 5.12 -4.80
CA PHE A 161 3.14 5.43 -5.22
C PHE A 161 2.25 5.98 -4.10
N ASN A 162 2.72 5.94 -2.86
CA ASN A 162 2.02 6.50 -1.70
C ASN A 162 2.66 7.80 -1.20
N ASP A 163 3.62 8.38 -1.93
CA ASP A 163 4.40 9.52 -1.45
C ASP A 163 3.53 10.75 -1.15
N LEU A 164 2.52 11.00 -1.99
CA LEU A 164 1.52 12.06 -1.83
C LEU A 164 0.64 11.90 -0.58
N GLN A 165 0.66 10.73 0.04
CA GLN A 165 -0.10 10.42 1.24
C GLN A 165 0.74 10.51 2.52
N LYS A 166 2.07 10.68 2.40
CA LYS A 166 2.97 10.86 3.55
C LYS A 166 2.71 12.19 4.26
N PRO A 167 2.88 12.26 5.59
CA PRO A 167 2.48 13.41 6.39
C PRO A 167 3.14 14.71 5.97
N GLY A 168 4.46 14.71 5.73
CA GLY A 168 5.19 15.92 5.33
C GLY A 168 4.69 16.51 4.01
N LEU A 169 4.52 15.68 2.97
CA LEU A 169 4.03 16.16 1.68
C LEU A 169 2.56 16.57 1.74
N LYS A 170 1.72 15.85 2.50
CA LYS A 170 0.34 16.27 2.76
C LYS A 170 0.24 17.64 3.42
N GLN A 171 1.11 17.92 4.39
CA GLN A 171 1.14 19.21 5.07
C GLN A 171 1.47 20.33 4.09
N ILE A 172 2.52 20.16 3.27
CA ILE A 172 2.89 21.11 2.22
C ILE A 172 1.73 21.32 1.23
N LEU A 173 1.09 20.25 0.76
CA LEU A 173 -0.01 20.34 -0.22
C LEU A 173 -1.24 21.02 0.34
N LYS A 174 -1.53 20.83 1.64
CA LYS A 174 -2.64 21.49 2.32
C LYS A 174 -2.45 23.01 2.39
N GLU A 175 -1.23 23.46 2.63
CA GLU A 175 -0.90 24.89 2.66
C GLU A 175 -0.85 25.50 1.25
N LEU A 176 -0.23 24.82 0.29
CA LEU A 176 -0.08 25.34 -1.07
C LEU A 176 -1.38 25.29 -1.89
N ILE A 177 -2.21 24.27 -1.67
CA ILE A 177 -3.43 24.03 -2.45
C ILE A 177 -4.60 23.69 -1.50
N PRO A 178 -5.16 24.70 -0.81
CA PRO A 178 -6.24 24.47 0.14
C PRO A 178 -7.46 23.77 -0.50
N GLY A 179 -8.00 22.76 0.21
CA GLY A 179 -9.16 21.99 -0.25
C GLY A 179 -8.84 20.88 -1.27
N TYR A 180 -7.62 20.82 -1.78
CA TYR A 180 -7.20 19.76 -2.68
C TYR A 180 -6.83 18.49 -1.92
N GLU A 181 -7.46 17.38 -2.30
CA GLU A 181 -7.14 16.04 -1.78
C GLU A 181 -6.20 15.31 -2.76
N PRO A 182 -4.94 15.05 -2.36
CA PRO A 182 -3.98 14.35 -3.20
C PRO A 182 -4.45 12.93 -3.55
N PRO A 183 -4.08 12.39 -4.72
CA PRO A 183 -4.50 11.07 -5.12
C PRO A 183 -3.91 10.02 -4.17
N ILE A 184 -4.73 9.03 -3.83
CA ILE A 184 -4.30 7.85 -3.08
C ILE A 184 -3.53 6.90 -4.01
N ARG A 185 -2.78 5.96 -3.42
CA ARG A 185 -2.03 4.94 -4.16
C ARG A 185 -2.85 4.27 -5.26
N PHE A 186 -4.10 3.92 -4.99
CA PHE A 186 -4.98 3.31 -5.98
C PHE A 186 -5.19 4.20 -7.21
N SER A 187 -5.46 5.49 -7.00
CA SER A 187 -5.67 6.46 -8.09
C SER A 187 -4.38 6.67 -8.90
N VAL A 188 -3.23 6.77 -8.22
CA VAL A 188 -1.90 6.85 -8.86
C VAL A 188 -1.67 5.62 -9.73
N THR A 189 -1.82 4.40 -9.19
CA THR A 189 -1.62 3.15 -9.94
C THR A 189 -2.56 3.04 -11.14
N ARG A 190 -3.82 3.47 -11.02
CA ARG A 190 -4.77 3.46 -12.14
C ARG A 190 -4.32 4.41 -13.26
N LEU A 191 -3.87 5.60 -12.92
CA LEU A 191 -3.38 6.57 -13.90
C LEU A 191 -2.06 6.11 -14.53
N LEU A 192 -1.16 5.51 -13.75
CA LEU A 192 0.08 4.90 -14.25
C LEU A 192 -0.20 3.83 -15.31
N LYS A 193 -1.20 2.96 -15.12
CA LYS A 193 -1.60 1.97 -16.14
C LYS A 193 -2.05 2.63 -17.44
N HIS A 194 -2.80 3.73 -17.34
CA HIS A 194 -3.25 4.46 -18.53
C HIS A 194 -2.06 5.09 -19.28
N LEU A 195 -1.16 5.76 -18.56
CA LEU A 195 0.06 6.33 -19.13
C LEU A 195 0.96 5.25 -19.75
N HIS A 196 1.13 4.12 -19.06
CA HIS A 196 1.88 2.98 -19.58
C HIS A 196 1.30 2.49 -20.91
N ASN A 197 -0.02 2.27 -21.01
CA ASN A 197 -0.64 1.81 -22.25
C ASN A 197 -0.50 2.83 -23.39
N PHE A 198 -0.62 4.12 -23.08
CA PHE A 198 -0.39 5.20 -24.05
C PHE A 198 1.05 5.17 -24.59
N HIS A 199 2.04 5.10 -23.70
CA HIS A 199 3.45 5.03 -24.08
C HIS A 199 3.84 3.72 -24.77
N LEU A 200 3.24 2.60 -24.37
CA LEU A 200 3.43 1.30 -25.00
C LEU A 200 2.95 1.33 -26.46
N LYS A 201 1.79 1.91 -26.73
CA LYS A 201 1.29 2.08 -28.10
C LYS A 201 2.27 2.91 -28.94
N LYS A 202 2.71 4.06 -28.41
CA LYS A 202 3.71 4.90 -29.10
C LYS A 202 5.02 4.16 -29.35
N LEU A 203 5.47 3.34 -28.40
CA LEU A 203 6.66 2.51 -28.56
C LEU A 203 6.46 1.50 -29.70
N ILE A 204 5.33 0.80 -29.75
CA ILE A 204 5.01 -0.15 -30.83
C ILE A 204 4.97 0.57 -32.18
N ASP A 205 4.34 1.74 -32.25
CA ASP A 205 4.30 2.56 -33.47
C ASP A 205 5.73 2.92 -33.94
N ASN A 206 6.61 3.36 -33.03
CA ASN A 206 8.01 3.63 -33.33
C ASN A 206 8.78 2.37 -33.78
N LEU A 207 8.54 1.23 -33.13
CA LEU A 207 9.18 -0.05 -33.47
C LEU A 207 8.69 -0.61 -34.82
N SER A 208 7.51 -0.21 -35.26
CA SER A 208 6.95 -0.66 -36.55
C SER A 208 7.75 -0.08 -37.73
N ILE A 209 8.24 1.14 -37.60
CA ILE A 209 8.92 1.86 -38.68
C ILE A 209 10.41 1.56 -38.77
N ILE A 210 11.08 1.16 -37.68
CA ILE A 210 12.51 0.87 -37.71
C ILE A 210 12.84 -0.41 -38.49
N ASP A 211 14.03 -0.46 -39.08
CA ASP A 211 14.53 -1.65 -39.77
C ASP A 211 15.30 -2.58 -38.82
N ASP A 212 16.16 -2.01 -37.96
CA ASP A 212 17.09 -2.75 -37.11
C ASP A 212 16.99 -2.36 -35.64
N ILE A 213 17.16 -3.35 -34.76
CA ILE A 213 17.24 -3.15 -33.31
C ILE A 213 18.35 -4.00 -32.69
N SER A 214 19.14 -3.39 -31.81
CA SER A 214 20.02 -4.13 -30.90
C SER A 214 19.33 -4.27 -29.55
N ILE A 215 19.48 -5.42 -28.90
CA ILE A 215 18.88 -5.64 -27.58
C ILE A 215 19.94 -5.96 -26.53
N THR A 216 19.72 -5.52 -25.29
CA THR A 216 20.44 -5.98 -24.11
C THR A 216 19.52 -6.85 -23.26
N LEU A 217 20.06 -7.95 -22.76
CA LEU A 217 19.38 -8.86 -21.83
C LEU A 217 20.06 -8.75 -20.48
N ASP A 218 19.31 -8.25 -19.51
CA ASP A 218 19.73 -8.21 -18.12
C ASP A 218 18.92 -9.23 -17.31
N LEU A 219 19.62 -10.14 -16.64
CA LEU A 219 19.03 -11.22 -15.87
C LEU A 219 19.63 -11.24 -14.47
N TRP A 220 18.75 -11.25 -13.49
CA TRP A 220 19.14 -11.43 -12.10
C TRP A 220 18.09 -12.24 -11.36
N SER A 221 18.47 -12.78 -10.21
CA SER A 221 17.57 -13.45 -9.28
C SER A 221 17.59 -12.71 -7.95
N ASN A 222 16.44 -12.62 -7.29
CA ASN A 222 16.40 -12.16 -5.91
C ASN A 222 16.71 -13.32 -4.93
N ARG A 223 16.82 -12.99 -3.63
CA ARG A 223 17.05 -13.98 -2.56
C ARG A 223 15.97 -15.05 -2.41
N GLN A 224 14.79 -14.81 -2.98
CA GLN A 224 13.68 -15.77 -3.00
C GLN A 224 13.71 -16.65 -4.25
N MET A 225 14.83 -16.69 -4.98
CA MET A 225 15.00 -17.42 -6.24
C MET A 225 13.97 -17.03 -7.32
N ARG A 226 13.42 -15.82 -7.23
CA ARG A 226 12.62 -15.24 -8.30
C ARG A 226 13.56 -14.59 -9.30
N SER A 227 13.48 -15.04 -10.54
CA SER A 227 14.28 -14.49 -11.63
C SER A 227 13.53 -13.38 -12.36
N PHE A 228 14.32 -12.43 -12.82
CA PHE A 228 13.89 -11.26 -13.57
C PHE A 228 14.65 -11.24 -14.89
N LEU A 229 13.96 -10.88 -15.96
CA LEU A 229 14.53 -10.65 -17.28
C LEU A 229 14.05 -9.29 -17.75
N VAL A 230 15.01 -8.42 -18.04
CA VAL A 230 14.78 -7.15 -18.71
C VAL A 230 15.35 -7.22 -20.11
N ILE A 231 14.51 -6.85 -21.07
CA ILE A 231 14.87 -6.69 -22.47
C ILE A 231 14.86 -5.20 -22.74
N THR A 232 16.02 -4.61 -23.01
CA THR A 232 16.13 -3.21 -23.43
C THR A 232 16.48 -3.16 -24.90
N GLY A 233 15.74 -2.36 -25.66
CA GLY A 233 15.93 -2.14 -27.08
C GLY A 233 16.72 -0.86 -27.33
N HIS A 234 17.60 -0.91 -28.31
CA HIS A 234 18.45 0.18 -28.76
C HIS A 234 18.29 0.31 -30.28
N PHE A 235 17.73 1.42 -30.73
CA PHE A 235 17.41 1.66 -32.14
C PHE A 235 17.48 3.15 -32.46
N PHE A 236 17.63 3.47 -33.74
CA PHE A 236 17.56 4.85 -34.24
C PHE A 236 16.14 5.15 -34.73
N LEU A 237 15.61 6.33 -34.39
CA LEU A 237 14.38 6.79 -35.00
C LEU A 237 14.66 7.30 -36.43
N HIS A 238 13.77 7.00 -37.37
CA HIS A 238 13.88 7.52 -38.73
C HIS A 238 13.95 9.06 -38.70
N ASN A 239 14.81 9.61 -39.56
CA ASN A 239 14.98 11.04 -39.82
C ASN A 239 15.70 11.88 -38.76
N SER A 240 16.08 11.33 -37.60
CA SER A 240 16.80 12.13 -36.59
C SER A 240 18.15 11.56 -36.16
N PHE A 241 18.53 10.34 -36.57
CA PHE A 241 19.74 9.64 -36.08
C PHE A 241 19.85 9.63 -34.54
N ASP A 242 18.74 9.84 -33.84
CA ASP A 242 18.69 9.84 -32.38
C ASP A 242 18.63 8.41 -31.88
N LEU A 243 19.70 7.98 -31.19
CA LEU A 243 19.73 6.69 -30.51
C LEU A 243 18.71 6.69 -29.38
N THR A 244 17.68 5.86 -29.53
CA THR A 244 16.67 5.62 -28.49
C THR A 244 17.01 4.32 -27.77
N SER A 245 17.06 4.38 -26.44
CA SER A 245 17.20 3.21 -25.57
C SER A 245 16.01 3.12 -24.63
N THR A 246 15.28 2.01 -24.65
CA THR A 246 14.07 1.85 -23.82
C THR A 246 13.83 0.40 -23.45
N VAL A 247 13.25 0.18 -22.28
CA VAL A 247 12.79 -1.16 -21.87
C VAL A 247 11.64 -1.59 -22.78
N LEU A 248 11.81 -2.74 -23.43
CA LEU A 248 10.78 -3.39 -24.25
C LEU A 248 9.91 -4.31 -23.41
N SER A 249 10.51 -4.99 -22.45
CA SER A 249 9.82 -5.93 -21.58
C SER A 249 10.55 -6.09 -20.26
N PHE A 250 9.75 -6.22 -19.20
CA PHE A 250 10.19 -6.62 -17.87
C PHE A 250 9.38 -7.85 -17.48
N SER A 251 10.04 -9.00 -17.37
CA SER A 251 9.39 -10.28 -17.10
C SER A 251 9.93 -10.91 -15.82
N THR A 252 9.05 -11.56 -15.06
CA THR A 252 9.44 -12.32 -13.87
C THR A 252 9.02 -13.76 -14.03
N PHE A 253 9.87 -14.70 -13.61
CA PHE A 253 9.58 -16.12 -13.70
C PHE A 253 10.18 -16.88 -12.52
N ASN A 254 9.56 -18.00 -12.19
CA ASN A 254 10.04 -18.93 -11.19
C ASN A 254 10.79 -20.03 -11.94
N CYS A 255 12.09 -19.90 -12.17
CA CYS A 255 12.83 -21.02 -12.74
C CYS A 255 14.26 -21.12 -12.22
N HIS A 256 14.75 -22.35 -12.14
CA HIS A 256 16.17 -22.68 -11.95
C HIS A 256 16.95 -22.42 -13.25
N HIS A 257 16.81 -21.23 -13.84
CA HIS A 257 17.55 -20.75 -15.01
C HIS A 257 17.69 -21.72 -16.19
N LYS A 258 16.66 -22.50 -16.53
CA LYS A 258 16.71 -23.33 -17.74
C LYS A 258 16.71 -22.41 -18.95
N SER A 259 17.72 -22.54 -19.82
CA SER A 259 17.86 -21.73 -21.04
C SER A 259 16.61 -21.78 -21.93
N ILE A 260 15.88 -22.90 -21.93
CA ILE A 260 14.65 -23.05 -22.71
C ILE A 260 13.52 -22.11 -22.29
N ASP A 261 13.37 -21.86 -20.98
CA ASP A 261 12.32 -20.99 -20.46
C ASP A 261 12.63 -19.53 -20.81
N ILE A 262 13.90 -19.13 -20.66
CA ILE A 262 14.38 -17.80 -21.01
C ILE A 262 14.20 -17.56 -22.53
N LEU A 263 14.55 -18.54 -23.36
CA LEU A 263 14.37 -18.47 -24.80
C LEU A 263 12.91 -18.27 -25.19
N ARG A 264 11.99 -19.03 -24.58
CA ARG A 264 10.56 -18.91 -24.85
C ARG A 264 10.05 -17.51 -24.49
N ILE A 265 10.35 -17.04 -23.27
CA ILE A 265 9.93 -15.70 -22.82
C ILE A 265 10.49 -14.63 -23.76
N LEU A 266 11.76 -14.74 -24.13
CA LEU A 266 12.41 -13.78 -25.03
C LEU A 266 11.76 -13.77 -26.41
N GLN A 267 11.52 -14.93 -27.01
CA GLN A 267 10.85 -15.04 -28.31
C GLN A 267 9.43 -14.48 -28.26
N ASP A 268 8.64 -14.83 -27.23
CA ASP A 268 7.28 -14.35 -27.07
C ASP A 268 7.24 -12.82 -26.97
N LYS A 269 8.14 -12.23 -26.17
CA LYS A 269 8.23 -10.78 -25.98
C LYS A 269 8.73 -9.99 -27.18
N LEU A 270 9.46 -10.62 -28.09
CA LEU A 270 9.91 -10.00 -29.33
C LEU A 270 8.95 -10.26 -30.50
N LYS A 271 8.17 -11.34 -30.47
CA LYS A 271 7.12 -11.64 -31.44
C LYS A 271 5.88 -10.77 -31.25
N GLU A 272 5.50 -10.48 -30.00
CA GLU A 272 4.34 -9.64 -29.67
C GLU A 272 4.34 -8.29 -30.42
N PRO A 273 5.44 -7.49 -30.42
CA PRO A 273 5.53 -6.27 -31.23
C PRO A 273 6.08 -6.51 -32.66
N SER A 274 6.21 -7.76 -33.11
CA SER A 274 6.76 -8.14 -34.42
C SER A 274 8.17 -7.59 -34.71
N ILE A 275 9.06 -7.59 -33.70
CA ILE A 275 10.44 -7.09 -33.85
C ILE A 275 11.51 -8.18 -33.85
N LEU A 276 11.13 -9.44 -33.62
CA LEU A 276 12.09 -10.56 -33.54
C LEU A 276 13.02 -10.64 -34.75
N HIS A 277 12.49 -10.43 -35.96
CA HIS A 277 13.23 -10.48 -37.21
C HIS A 277 14.11 -9.24 -37.46
N LYS A 278 13.89 -8.15 -36.70
CA LYS A 278 14.64 -6.90 -36.75
C LYS A 278 15.86 -6.90 -35.83
N VAL A 279 15.99 -7.92 -34.98
CA VAL A 279 17.10 -7.99 -34.01
C VAL A 279 18.40 -8.29 -34.74
N ILE A 280 19.40 -7.42 -34.61
CA ILE A 280 20.71 -7.60 -35.26
C ILE A 280 21.83 -8.05 -34.30
N ARG A 281 21.71 -7.67 -33.02
CA ARG A 281 22.72 -7.91 -31.99
C ARG A 281 22.05 -8.11 -30.64
N VAL A 282 22.64 -8.98 -29.83
CA VAL A 282 22.20 -9.24 -28.47
C VAL A 282 23.38 -9.08 -27.53
N THR A 283 23.28 -8.16 -26.59
CA THR A 283 24.28 -7.99 -25.53
C THR A 283 23.77 -8.66 -24.25
N THR A 284 24.58 -9.51 -23.64
CA THR A 284 24.20 -10.22 -22.42
C THR A 284 25.32 -10.17 -21.39
N ASP A 285 25.00 -10.48 -20.15
CA ASP A 285 26.00 -10.83 -19.14
C ASP A 285 26.79 -12.10 -19.53
N GLY A 286 27.76 -12.47 -18.69
CA GLY A 286 28.59 -13.67 -18.89
C GLY A 286 27.87 -14.99 -18.61
N GLY A 287 26.57 -14.98 -18.28
CA GLY A 287 25.82 -16.17 -17.89
C GLY A 287 25.77 -17.23 -18.99
N ARG A 288 26.18 -18.47 -18.66
CA ARG A 288 26.16 -19.61 -19.59
C ARG A 288 24.76 -19.88 -20.14
N ASN A 289 23.74 -19.70 -19.32
CA ASN A 289 22.35 -19.94 -19.70
C ASN A 289 21.88 -18.96 -20.78
N VAL A 290 22.24 -17.68 -20.64
CA VAL A 290 21.85 -16.62 -21.59
C VAL A 290 22.68 -16.73 -22.89
N ALA A 291 23.95 -17.12 -22.78
CA ALA A 291 24.76 -17.47 -23.94
C ALA A 291 24.09 -18.54 -24.81
N ARG A 292 23.59 -19.60 -24.15
CA ARG A 292 22.89 -20.70 -24.82
C ARG A 292 21.58 -20.23 -25.44
N VAL A 293 20.83 -19.35 -24.78
CA VAL A 293 19.60 -18.74 -25.34
C VAL A 293 19.88 -18.03 -26.66
N VAL A 294 20.92 -17.19 -26.72
CA VAL A 294 21.25 -16.46 -27.96
C VAL A 294 21.66 -17.40 -29.08
N TYR A 295 22.39 -18.48 -28.75
CA TYR A 295 22.74 -19.53 -29.72
C TYR A 295 21.49 -20.27 -30.23
N ASP A 296 20.62 -20.73 -29.32
CA ASP A 296 19.41 -21.49 -29.64
C ASP A 296 18.34 -20.63 -30.33
N MET A 297 18.45 -19.30 -30.27
CA MET A 297 17.59 -18.37 -31.02
C MET A 297 17.67 -18.60 -32.53
N ASN A 298 18.77 -19.15 -33.03
CA ASN A 298 18.96 -19.59 -34.42
C ASN A 298 18.67 -18.50 -35.48
N LEU A 299 19.03 -17.24 -35.16
CA LEU A 299 18.80 -16.06 -36.02
C LEU A 299 20.12 -15.50 -36.61
N ASN A 300 21.21 -16.28 -36.64
CA ASN A 300 22.56 -15.82 -37.01
C ASN A 300 23.01 -14.56 -36.24
N LEU A 301 22.54 -14.41 -35.00
CA LEU A 301 22.83 -13.24 -34.15
C LEU A 301 24.24 -13.32 -33.59
N LYS A 302 24.96 -12.20 -33.63
CA LYS A 302 26.21 -12.07 -32.88
C LYS A 302 25.91 -11.61 -31.47
N ARG A 303 26.28 -12.44 -30.50
CA ARG A 303 26.28 -12.10 -29.07
C ARG A 303 27.45 -11.17 -28.76
N ILE A 304 27.16 -10.09 -28.04
CA ILE A 304 28.15 -9.19 -27.45
C ILE A 304 28.16 -9.44 -25.94
N TRP A 305 29.36 -9.51 -25.35
CA TRP A 305 29.48 -9.62 -23.89
C TRP A 305 29.38 -8.25 -23.25
N CYS A 306 28.63 -8.14 -22.16
CA CYS A 306 28.55 -6.94 -21.35
C CYS A 306 29.95 -6.56 -20.84
N VAL A 307 30.42 -5.37 -21.23
CA VAL A 307 31.73 -4.84 -20.86
C VAL A 307 31.81 -4.62 -19.34
N ALA A 308 30.75 -4.08 -18.72
CA ALA A 308 30.71 -3.85 -17.28
C ALA A 308 30.89 -5.16 -16.49
N HIS A 309 30.16 -6.22 -16.89
CA HIS A 309 30.31 -7.53 -16.29
C HIS A 309 31.72 -8.11 -16.52
N ARG A 310 32.29 -7.93 -17.71
CA ARG A 310 33.66 -8.36 -18.00
C ARG A 310 34.71 -7.64 -17.18
N LEU A 311 34.57 -6.34 -17.00
CA LEU A 311 35.46 -5.54 -16.17
C LEU A 311 35.34 -5.98 -14.70
N HIS A 312 34.12 -6.16 -14.21
CA HIS A 312 33.88 -6.67 -12.87
C HIS A 312 34.55 -8.03 -12.64
N LEU A 313 34.35 -9.00 -13.55
CA LEU A 313 35.01 -10.32 -13.47
C LEU A 313 36.53 -10.21 -13.51
N SER A 314 37.08 -9.30 -14.32
CA SER A 314 38.53 -9.11 -14.43
C SER A 314 39.12 -8.60 -13.12
N ILE A 315 38.45 -7.63 -12.48
CA ILE A 315 38.83 -7.07 -11.18
C ILE A 315 38.69 -8.14 -10.10
N THR A 316 37.56 -8.83 -10.00
CA THR A 316 37.34 -9.83 -8.94
C THR A 316 38.29 -11.02 -9.06
N ASN A 317 38.62 -11.45 -10.28
CA ASN A 317 39.64 -12.48 -10.53
C ASN A 317 41.03 -11.99 -10.11
N ALA A 318 41.44 -10.78 -10.52
CA ALA A 318 42.77 -10.25 -10.21
C ALA A 318 43.02 -10.11 -8.71
N PHE A 319 42.00 -9.72 -7.94
CA PHE A 319 42.08 -9.57 -6.49
C PHE A 319 41.71 -10.83 -5.70
N GLY A 320 41.37 -11.95 -6.36
CA GLY A 320 40.97 -13.18 -5.68
C GLY A 320 39.73 -13.02 -4.79
N LEU A 321 38.80 -12.13 -5.16
CA LEU A 321 37.60 -11.82 -4.36
C LEU A 321 36.54 -12.95 -4.40
N TRP A 322 36.83 -14.05 -5.08
CA TRP A 322 36.00 -15.25 -5.09
C TRP A 322 36.32 -16.10 -3.87
N ILE A 323 35.28 -16.46 -3.12
CA ILE A 323 35.41 -17.48 -2.08
C ILE A 323 35.61 -18.83 -2.77
N VAL A 324 36.83 -19.35 -2.72
CA VAL A 324 37.10 -20.77 -2.95
C VAL A 324 36.47 -21.51 -1.77
N ARG A 325 35.35 -22.21 -1.98
CA ARG A 325 34.98 -23.26 -1.03
C ARG A 325 36.12 -24.27 -1.05
N LYS A 326 36.75 -24.54 0.10
CA LYS A 326 37.59 -25.74 0.23
C LYS A 326 36.72 -26.91 -0.18
N ASP A 327 37.15 -27.63 -1.21
CA ASP A 327 36.47 -28.82 -1.68
C ASP A 327 36.32 -29.82 -0.51
N ASP A 328 35.10 -30.32 -0.31
CA ASP A 328 34.94 -31.69 0.17
C ASP A 328 35.41 -32.60 -0.97
N ASP A 329 36.22 -33.61 -0.65
CA ASP A 329 37.01 -34.50 -1.52
C ASP A 329 36.28 -35.28 -2.65
N ASN A 330 35.09 -34.88 -3.11
CA ASN A 330 34.34 -35.56 -4.16
C ASN A 330 33.81 -34.59 -5.22
N GLY A 331 34.71 -34.02 -6.04
CA GLY A 331 34.61 -33.95 -7.51
C GLY A 331 33.37 -33.40 -8.23
N THR A 332 32.37 -32.83 -7.56
CA THR A 332 31.14 -32.31 -8.19
C THR A 332 30.63 -31.03 -7.53
N GLY A 333 31.52 -30.06 -7.31
CA GLY A 333 31.12 -28.72 -6.82
C GLY A 333 30.58 -27.82 -7.93
N ALA A 334 29.26 -27.61 -7.98
CA ALA A 334 28.69 -26.50 -8.75
C ALA A 334 29.13 -25.15 -8.12
N LEU A 335 29.65 -24.24 -8.95
CA LEU A 335 30.01 -22.87 -8.55
C LEU A 335 28.75 -22.11 -8.10
N GLU A 336 28.47 -22.06 -6.81
CA GLU A 336 27.46 -21.16 -6.25
C GLU A 336 28.02 -19.75 -6.09
N GLN A 337 27.34 -18.76 -6.68
CA GLN A 337 27.63 -17.34 -6.54
C GLN A 337 27.45 -16.91 -5.08
N GLY A 338 28.56 -16.79 -4.35
CA GLY A 338 28.61 -16.32 -2.97
C GLY A 338 29.13 -14.89 -2.84
N ILE A 339 28.51 -13.91 -3.53
CA ILE A 339 28.57 -12.51 -3.11
C ILE A 339 27.13 -11.98 -3.14
N ASN A 340 26.44 -12.14 -2.00
CA ASN A 340 25.49 -11.10 -1.61
C ASN A 340 26.31 -9.79 -1.58
N TYR A 341 25.80 -8.73 -2.19
CA TYR A 341 26.43 -7.40 -2.34
C TYR A 341 27.31 -7.23 -3.58
N LEU A 342 26.67 -7.15 -4.75
CA LEU A 342 26.75 -6.02 -5.68
C LEU A 342 25.92 -6.38 -6.92
N ILE A 343 24.62 -6.16 -6.80
CA ILE A 343 23.69 -6.13 -7.94
C ILE A 343 23.83 -4.73 -8.53
N PHE A 344 24.25 -4.63 -9.80
CA PHE A 344 23.98 -3.43 -10.60
C PHE A 344 22.54 -3.48 -11.08
#